data_AF-A0A7Y7TUV2-F1
#
_entry.id   AF-A0A7Y7TUV2-F1
#
_cell.length_a   1.000
_cell.length_b   1.000
_cell.length_c   1.000
_cell.angle_alpha   90.00
_cell.angle_beta   90.00
_cell.angle_gamma   90.00
#
_symmetry.space_group_name_H-M   'P 1'
#
loop_
_entity.id
_entity.type
_entity.pdbx_description
1 polymer ?
#
loop_
_entity_poly.entity_id
_entity_poly.type
_entity_poly.pdbx_seq_one_letter_code
_entity_poly.pdbx_strand_id
1 'polypeptide(L)'
;MNNKNLFGIIFSIIVSIAFVVAIVCWLNLYKDSKITVKQIKENEINTYLNLKKIANAQQRYIKEDSDGDGKYEYSKFLVHLWKTVTSKNGDTKLLGFISKELGFASEPFFAINGYSFTPLYYYVVPDKPLERIDYTKEWAVYASPSEGKRSGNLTFLIDQSGNIVVSETHVVYNNEYPFLPLQNNWKLISSLDDLRKLQENLDYIVP
;
A
#
# COMPACT_ATOMS: atom_id res chain seq x y z
N MET A 1 -6.61 59.38 20.08
CA MET A 1 -7.00 58.02 19.65
C MET A 1 -6.92 57.11 20.87
N ASN A 2 -8.00 56.43 21.27
CA ASN A 2 -7.99 55.59 22.46
C ASN A 2 -7.04 54.39 22.26
N ASN A 3 -6.16 54.13 23.24
CA ASN A 3 -5.18 53.03 23.22
C ASN A 3 -5.81 51.66 22.92
N LYS A 4 -7.09 51.48 23.27
CA LYS A 4 -7.88 50.27 22.96
C LYS A 4 -8.12 50.06 21.46
N ASN A 5 -8.32 51.14 20.70
CA ASN A 5 -8.54 51.07 19.25
C ASN A 5 -7.23 50.77 18.52
N LEU A 6 -6.11 51.33 18.98
CA LEU A 6 -4.79 51.05 18.43
C LEU A 6 -4.40 49.57 18.63
N PHE A 7 -4.66 49.02 19.81
CA PHE A 7 -4.42 47.60 20.09
C PHE A 7 -5.24 46.66 19.20
N GLY A 8 -6.54 46.96 18.99
CA GLY A 8 -7.39 46.18 18.10
C GLY A 8 -6.92 46.21 16.64
N ILE A 9 -6.42 47.36 16.16
CA ILE A 9 -5.85 47.50 14.81
C ILE A 9 -4.57 46.66 14.68
N ILE A 10 -3.65 46.77 15.64
CA ILE A 10 -2.39 46.01 15.63
C ILE A 10 -2.67 44.49 15.67
N PHE A 11 -3.59 44.06 16.54
CA PHE A 11 -3.97 42.64 16.63
C PHE A 11 -4.57 42.13 15.32
N SER A 12 -5.47 42.90 14.70
CA SER A 12 -6.09 42.53 13.42
C SER A 12 -5.06 42.40 12.29
N ILE A 13 -4.05 43.28 12.26
CA ILE A 13 -2.94 43.21 11.30
C ILE A 13 -2.12 41.94 11.51
N ILE A 14 -1.75 41.62 12.76
CA ILE A 14 -0.96 40.42 13.09
C ILE A 14 -1.71 39.15 12.68
N VAL A 15 -2.99 39.04 13.03
CA VAL A 15 -3.82 37.88 12.68
C VAL A 15 -3.94 37.74 11.16
N SER A 16 -4.15 38.85 10.44
CA SER A 16 -4.23 38.83 8.98
C SER A 16 -2.93 38.35 8.34
N ILE A 17 -1.78 38.82 8.82
CA ILE A 17 -0.46 38.36 8.36
C ILE A 17 -0.29 36.86 8.64
N ALA A 18 -0.68 36.37 9.82
CA ALA A 18 -0.60 34.95 10.15
C ALA A 18 -1.45 34.08 9.22
N PHE A 19 -2.66 34.52 8.86
CA PHE A 19 -3.50 33.84 7.87
C PHE A 19 -2.87 33.84 6.47
N VAL A 20 -2.32 34.97 6.02
CA VAL A 20 -1.63 35.03 4.73
C VAL A 20 -0.44 34.08 4.70
N VAL A 21 0.37 34.04 5.77
CA VAL A 21 1.49 33.09 5.89
C VAL A 21 0.99 31.64 5.89
N ALA A 22 -0.07 31.32 6.64
CA ALA A 22 -0.66 29.99 6.65
C ALA A 22 -1.15 29.56 5.25
N ILE A 23 -1.80 30.47 4.51
CA ILE A 23 -2.25 30.24 3.12
C ILE A 23 -1.05 30.04 2.20
N VAL A 24 -0.01 30.87 2.29
CA VAL A 24 1.20 30.71 1.46
C VAL A 24 1.92 29.40 1.78
N CYS A 25 2.04 29.02 3.05
CA CYS A 25 2.59 27.72 3.45
C CYS A 25 1.73 26.59 2.91
N TRP A 26 0.40 26.67 3.03
CA TRP A 26 -0.52 25.68 2.48
C TRP A 26 -0.40 25.54 0.96
N LEU A 27 -0.35 26.66 0.23
CA LEU A 27 -0.20 26.68 -1.23
C LEU A 27 1.18 26.18 -1.69
N ASN A 28 2.24 26.48 -0.94
CA ASN A 28 3.58 25.97 -1.24
C ASN A 28 3.72 24.48 -0.89
N LEU A 29 3.03 23.98 0.14
CA LEU A 29 2.91 22.55 0.43
C LEU A 29 2.15 21.82 -0.69
N TYR A 30 1.17 22.48 -1.31
CA TYR A 30 0.41 21.98 -2.47
C TYR A 30 1.08 22.23 -3.82
N LYS A 31 2.27 22.84 -3.85
CA LYS A 31 2.99 23.04 -5.10
C LYS A 31 3.54 21.69 -5.53
N ASP A 32 2.72 20.95 -6.28
CA ASP A 32 2.97 19.62 -6.86
C ASP A 32 4.47 19.52 -7.20
N SER A 33 5.24 18.85 -6.35
CA SER A 33 6.57 18.43 -6.73
C SER A 33 6.34 17.42 -7.84
N LYS A 34 6.60 17.84 -9.08
CA LYS A 34 6.42 16.97 -10.24
C LYS A 34 7.22 15.70 -10.00
N ILE A 35 6.52 14.59 -9.84
CA ILE A 35 7.15 13.30 -9.62
C ILE A 35 7.98 12.95 -10.85
N THR A 36 9.24 12.58 -10.64
CA THR A 36 10.15 12.23 -11.73
C THR A 36 10.00 10.75 -12.09
N VAL A 37 10.33 10.37 -13.33
CA VAL A 37 10.41 8.94 -13.73
C VAL A 37 11.26 8.13 -12.75
N LYS A 38 12.37 8.72 -12.27
CA LYS A 38 13.24 8.09 -11.28
C LYS A 38 12.49 7.75 -9.99
N GLN A 39 11.69 8.67 -9.47
CA GLN A 39 10.88 8.44 -8.27
C GLN A 39 9.79 7.39 -8.50
N ILE A 40 9.16 7.36 -9.67
CA ILE A 40 8.19 6.31 -10.02
C ILE A 40 8.88 4.93 -10.01
N LYS A 41 10.07 4.83 -10.60
CA LYS A 41 10.86 3.58 -10.58
C LYS A 41 11.27 3.17 -9.17
N GLU A 42 11.64 4.13 -8.33
CA GLU A 42 11.98 3.90 -6.92
C GLU A 42 10.75 3.42 -6.11
N ASN A 43 9.57 3.99 -6.36
CA ASN A 43 8.31 3.54 -5.76
C ASN A 43 8.04 2.07 -6.08
N GLU A 44 8.13 1.69 -7.35
CA GLU A 44 7.95 0.31 -7.82
C GLU A 44 8.97 -0.67 -7.18
N ILE A 45 10.23 -0.27 -7.07
CA ILE A 45 11.27 -1.06 -6.36
C ILE A 45 10.90 -1.25 -4.89
N ASN A 46 10.51 -0.16 -4.21
CA ASN A 46 10.10 -0.22 -2.82
C ASN A 46 8.85 -1.08 -2.62
N THR A 47 7.92 -1.06 -3.58
CA THR A 47 6.73 -1.91 -3.59
C THR A 47 7.10 -3.39 -3.69
N TYR A 48 8.00 -3.75 -4.62
CA TYR A 48 8.53 -5.12 -4.72
C TYR A 48 9.13 -5.58 -3.38
N LEU A 49 9.94 -4.73 -2.74
CA LEU A 49 10.55 -5.04 -1.45
C LEU A 49 9.51 -5.19 -0.33
N ASN A 50 8.47 -4.35 -0.33
CA ASN A 50 7.38 -4.43 0.65
C ASN A 50 6.54 -5.71 0.48
N LEU A 51 6.28 -6.15 -0.76
CA LEU A 51 5.62 -7.44 -1.00
C LEU A 51 6.45 -8.62 -0.49
N LYS A 52 7.78 -8.60 -0.67
CA LYS A 52 8.66 -9.61 -0.07
C LYS A 52 8.63 -9.58 1.46
N LYS A 53 8.56 -8.40 2.08
CA LYS A 53 8.36 -8.28 3.55
C LYS A 53 7.03 -8.87 3.98
N ILE A 54 5.95 -8.62 3.24
CA ILE A 54 4.62 -9.19 3.51
C ILE A 54 4.66 -10.72 3.41
N ALA A 55 5.24 -11.29 2.35
CA ALA A 55 5.37 -12.74 2.23
C ALA A 55 6.15 -13.37 3.39
N ASN A 56 7.29 -12.78 3.75
CA ASN A 56 8.07 -13.24 4.89
C ASN A 56 7.29 -13.12 6.21
N ALA A 57 6.52 -12.04 6.38
CA ALA A 57 5.69 -11.82 7.55
C ALA A 57 4.53 -12.84 7.64
N GLN A 58 3.89 -13.17 6.52
CA GLN A 58 2.86 -14.22 6.45
C GLN A 58 3.42 -15.59 6.86
N GLN A 59 4.62 -15.93 6.37
CA GLN A 59 5.30 -17.17 6.77
C GLN A 59 5.72 -17.22 8.25
N ARG A 60 5.92 -16.06 8.88
CA ARG A 60 6.17 -15.98 10.32
C ARG A 60 4.88 -16.06 11.12
N TYR A 61 3.85 -15.34 10.68
CA TYR A 61 2.53 -15.33 11.28
C TYR A 61 1.93 -16.74 11.38
N ILE A 62 1.98 -17.51 10.28
CA ILE A 62 1.49 -18.89 10.27
C ILE A 62 2.25 -19.81 11.25
N LYS A 63 3.50 -19.50 11.62
CA LYS A 63 4.29 -20.30 12.58
C LYS A 63 4.04 -19.88 14.03
N GLU A 64 3.71 -18.62 14.23
CA GLU A 64 3.48 -17.99 15.53
C GLU A 64 1.97 -17.81 15.69
N ASP A 65 1.25 -18.89 16.07
CA ASP A 65 -0.19 -18.86 16.37
C ASP A 65 -0.54 -17.60 17.18
N SER A 66 -1.12 -16.63 16.47
CA SER A 66 -1.15 -15.23 16.88
C SER A 66 -2.45 -14.86 17.56
N ASP A 67 -3.54 -15.57 17.25
CA ASP A 67 -4.81 -15.45 17.94
C ASP A 67 -4.99 -16.51 19.03
N GLY A 68 -4.17 -17.57 19.06
CA GLY A 68 -4.18 -18.58 20.10
C GLY A 68 -5.32 -19.58 19.96
N ASP A 69 -5.88 -19.73 18.76
CA ASP A 69 -6.94 -20.69 18.47
C ASP A 69 -6.40 -22.11 18.21
N GLY A 70 -5.07 -22.28 18.20
CA GLY A 70 -4.38 -23.54 17.98
C GLY A 70 -4.28 -23.94 16.51
N LYS A 71 -4.69 -23.09 15.58
CA LYS A 71 -4.58 -23.29 14.13
C LYS A 71 -3.51 -22.38 13.55
N TYR A 72 -2.79 -22.92 12.57
CA TYR A 72 -1.82 -22.17 11.80
C TYR A 72 -2.50 -21.57 10.58
N GLU A 73 -2.90 -20.30 10.69
CA GLU A 73 -3.57 -19.56 9.61
C GLU A 73 -2.71 -18.41 9.10
N TYR A 74 -2.85 -18.06 7.82
CA TYR A 74 -2.33 -16.81 7.30
C TYR A 74 -3.15 -15.62 7.79
N SER A 75 -2.49 -14.48 7.87
CA SER A 75 -3.17 -13.25 8.27
C SER A 75 -4.09 -12.74 7.16
N LYS A 76 -5.38 -12.64 7.47
CA LYS A 76 -6.39 -12.05 6.59
C LYS A 76 -6.20 -10.54 6.35
N PHE A 77 -5.65 -9.83 7.34
CA PHE A 77 -5.49 -8.37 7.29
C PHE A 77 -4.03 -8.00 7.50
N LEU A 78 -3.44 -7.21 6.59
CA LEU A 78 -2.03 -6.82 6.70
C LEU A 78 -1.69 -6.15 8.03
N VAL A 79 -2.61 -5.37 8.61
CA VAL A 79 -2.42 -4.74 9.91
C VAL A 79 -2.10 -5.76 11.01
N HIS A 80 -2.63 -6.98 10.93
CA HIS A 80 -2.36 -8.05 11.90
C HIS A 80 -0.93 -8.61 11.79
N LEU A 81 -0.21 -8.39 10.70
CA LEU A 81 1.22 -8.70 10.60
C LEU A 81 2.07 -7.70 11.40
N TRP A 82 1.56 -6.50 11.67
CA TRP A 82 2.19 -5.53 12.56
C TRP A 82 1.71 -5.71 14.00
N LYS A 83 0.39 -5.77 14.21
CA LYS A 83 -0.24 -5.81 15.53
C LYS A 83 -1.55 -6.59 15.47
N THR A 84 -1.70 -7.61 16.30
CA THR A 84 -2.86 -8.52 16.33
C THR A 84 -3.55 -8.51 17.68
N VAL A 85 -4.81 -8.94 17.74
CA VAL A 85 -5.54 -9.20 19.00
C VAL A 85 -5.49 -10.70 19.28
N THR A 86 -5.08 -11.08 20.49
CA THR A 86 -5.08 -12.48 20.92
C THR A 86 -6.50 -12.85 21.38
N SER A 87 -7.06 -13.93 20.85
CA SER A 87 -8.45 -14.33 21.14
C SER A 87 -8.66 -14.78 22.58
N LYS A 88 -7.60 -15.34 23.19
CA LYS A 88 -7.67 -15.97 24.52
C LYS A 88 -8.02 -14.98 25.64
N ASN A 89 -7.52 -13.75 25.56
CA ASN A 89 -7.69 -12.72 26.59
C ASN A 89 -8.16 -11.37 26.04
N GLY A 90 -8.26 -11.20 24.71
CA GLY A 90 -8.48 -9.90 24.08
C GLY A 90 -7.26 -8.97 24.12
N ASP A 91 -6.11 -9.46 24.60
CA ASP A 91 -4.88 -8.68 24.71
C ASP A 91 -4.33 -8.40 23.32
N THR A 92 -3.91 -7.16 23.08
CA THR A 92 -3.28 -6.80 21.81
C THR A 92 -1.79 -7.06 21.86
N LYS A 93 -1.29 -7.88 20.93
CA LYS A 93 0.13 -8.23 20.81
C LYS A 93 0.74 -7.48 19.63
N LEU A 94 1.83 -6.77 19.90
CA LEU A 94 2.67 -6.22 18.84
C LEU A 94 3.52 -7.36 18.27
N LEU A 95 3.36 -7.66 16.98
CA LEU A 95 4.15 -8.68 16.29
C LEU A 95 5.39 -8.07 15.64
N GLY A 96 5.23 -6.88 15.03
CA GLY A 96 6.32 -6.17 14.38
C GLY A 96 6.95 -6.90 13.19
N PHE A 97 6.21 -7.80 12.51
CA PHE A 97 6.75 -8.49 11.33
C PHE A 97 6.86 -7.55 10.12
N ILE A 98 5.99 -6.55 10.06
CA ILE A 98 6.08 -5.41 9.15
C ILE A 98 5.98 -4.10 9.92
N SER A 99 6.32 -2.98 9.25
CA SER A 99 6.16 -1.65 9.85
C SER A 99 4.68 -1.27 9.96
N LYS A 100 4.38 -0.33 10.86
CA LYS A 100 3.03 0.18 11.05
C LYS A 100 2.46 0.74 9.74
N GLU A 101 3.26 1.55 9.05
CA GLU A 101 2.88 2.21 7.80
C GLU A 101 2.50 1.18 6.74
N LEU A 102 3.27 0.11 6.57
CA LEU A 102 2.94 -0.97 5.63
C LEU A 102 1.69 -1.74 6.05
N GLY A 103 1.47 -1.95 7.36
CA GLY A 103 0.26 -2.60 7.87
C GLY A 103 -1.02 -1.80 7.63
N PHE A 104 -0.93 -0.47 7.58
CA PHE A 104 -2.06 0.42 7.27
C PHE A 104 -2.19 0.79 5.79
N ALA A 105 -1.20 0.48 4.96
CA ALA A 105 -1.20 0.84 3.55
C ALA A 105 -2.14 -0.02 2.70
N SER A 106 -3.34 -0.36 3.17
CA SER A 106 -4.31 -1.19 2.46
C SER A 106 -5.28 -0.43 1.57
N GLU A 107 -5.33 0.89 1.69
CA GLU A 107 -6.20 1.78 0.92
C GLU A 107 -5.40 2.92 0.27
N PRO A 108 -5.91 3.54 -0.82
CA PRO A 108 -5.20 4.61 -1.52
C PRO A 108 -4.75 5.77 -0.62
N PHE A 109 -5.58 6.18 0.36
CA PHE A 109 -5.27 7.29 1.27
C PHE A 109 -4.14 6.99 2.27
N PHE A 110 -3.80 5.71 2.46
CA PHE A 110 -2.76 5.27 3.39
C PHE A 110 -1.56 4.67 2.65
N ALA A 111 -1.44 4.93 1.35
CA ALA A 111 -0.39 4.39 0.52
C ALA A 111 1.02 4.72 1.05
N ILE A 112 1.93 3.75 0.91
CA ILE A 112 3.34 3.88 1.26
C ILE A 112 4.17 3.81 -0.03
N ASN A 113 5.07 4.78 -0.22
CA ASN A 113 5.84 4.93 -1.46
C ASN A 113 4.94 4.97 -2.71
N GLY A 114 3.76 5.59 -2.59
CA GLY A 114 2.83 5.72 -3.70
C GLY A 114 2.04 4.45 -4.06
N TYR A 115 2.06 3.42 -3.21
CA TYR A 115 1.34 2.16 -3.43
C TYR A 115 0.45 1.77 -2.25
N SER A 116 -0.72 1.23 -2.57
CA SER A 116 -1.62 0.54 -1.64
C SER A 116 -1.51 -0.98 -1.83
N PHE A 117 -1.66 -1.73 -0.74
CA PHE A 117 -1.46 -3.18 -0.62
C PHE A 117 -2.77 -3.82 -0.13
N THR A 118 -3.57 -4.30 -1.07
CA THR A 118 -4.91 -4.81 -0.81
C THR A 118 -4.87 -6.33 -0.66
N PRO A 119 -5.25 -6.89 0.51
CA PRO A 119 -5.47 -8.33 0.64
C PRO A 119 -6.62 -8.76 -0.27
N LEU A 120 -6.43 -9.88 -0.95
CA LEU A 120 -7.47 -10.47 -1.78
C LEU A 120 -8.24 -11.50 -0.96
N TYR A 121 -9.56 -11.52 -1.09
CA TYR A 121 -10.47 -12.36 -0.29
C TYR A 121 -11.17 -13.44 -1.12
N TYR A 122 -11.23 -13.25 -2.44
CA TYR A 122 -12.01 -14.10 -3.34
C TYR A 122 -11.20 -14.50 -4.57
N TYR A 123 -11.44 -15.69 -5.11
CA TYR A 123 -11.02 -16.08 -6.44
C TYR A 123 -12.10 -15.76 -7.47
N VAL A 124 -11.68 -15.20 -8.60
CA VAL A 124 -12.51 -15.13 -9.80
C VAL A 124 -12.34 -16.44 -10.55
N VAL A 125 -13.43 -17.18 -10.76
CA VAL A 125 -13.44 -18.40 -11.56
C VAL A 125 -14.48 -18.24 -12.67
N PRO A 126 -14.13 -18.43 -13.95
CA PRO A 126 -15.06 -18.32 -15.07
C PRO A 126 -16.29 -19.18 -14.83
N ASP A 127 -17.46 -18.59 -15.12
CA ASP A 127 -18.75 -19.27 -15.07
C ASP A 127 -19.12 -19.86 -13.68
N LYS A 128 -18.48 -19.37 -12.60
CA LYS A 128 -18.74 -19.77 -11.23
C LYS A 128 -18.92 -18.57 -10.30
N PRO A 129 -19.66 -18.73 -9.18
CA PRO A 129 -19.68 -17.72 -8.13
C PRO A 129 -18.28 -17.52 -7.54
N LEU A 130 -18.03 -16.32 -7.02
CA LEU A 130 -16.80 -16.00 -6.31
C LEU A 130 -16.53 -17.01 -5.20
N GLU A 131 -15.35 -17.61 -5.22
CA GLU A 131 -14.90 -18.56 -4.21
C GLU A 131 -14.05 -17.82 -3.16
N ARG A 132 -14.21 -18.11 -1.88
CA ARG A 132 -13.40 -17.47 -0.83
C ARG A 132 -12.02 -18.12 -0.72
N ILE A 133 -10.99 -17.29 -0.52
CA ILE A 133 -9.65 -17.79 -0.18
C ILE A 133 -9.69 -18.48 1.19
N ASP A 134 -9.17 -19.71 1.24
CA ASP A 134 -8.98 -20.49 2.47
C ASP A 134 -7.68 -20.05 3.15
N TYR A 135 -7.79 -19.12 4.10
CA TYR A 135 -6.64 -18.57 4.83
C TYR A 135 -5.86 -19.58 5.68
N THR A 136 -6.38 -20.81 5.83
CA THR A 136 -5.60 -21.90 6.44
C THR A 136 -4.51 -22.43 5.51
N LYS A 137 -4.58 -22.13 4.21
CA LYS A 137 -3.69 -22.67 3.17
C LYS A 137 -3.12 -21.60 2.24
N GLU A 138 -3.84 -20.51 2.04
CA GLU A 138 -3.58 -19.58 0.95
C GLU A 138 -3.73 -18.14 1.41
N TRP A 139 -3.01 -17.24 0.74
CA TRP A 139 -3.15 -15.81 0.93
C TRP A 139 -2.69 -15.12 -0.36
N ALA A 140 -3.23 -13.95 -0.63
CA ALA A 140 -2.74 -13.13 -1.72
C ALA A 140 -2.88 -11.65 -1.41
N VAL A 141 -1.94 -10.88 -1.92
CA VAL A 141 -1.89 -9.42 -1.79
C VAL A 141 -1.58 -8.82 -3.14
N TYR A 142 -2.39 -7.85 -3.48
CA TYR A 142 -2.25 -7.04 -4.66
C TYR A 142 -1.69 -5.67 -4.27
N ALA A 143 -0.75 -5.13 -5.04
CA ALA A 143 -0.28 -3.77 -4.86
C ALA A 143 -0.50 -2.91 -6.11
N SER A 144 -1.25 -1.81 -5.93
CA SER A 144 -1.54 -0.83 -6.97
C SER A 144 -0.94 0.53 -6.66
N PRO A 145 -0.58 1.32 -7.69
CA PRO A 145 -0.33 2.74 -7.53
C PRO A 145 -1.55 3.43 -6.90
N SER A 146 -1.33 4.24 -5.87
CA SER A 146 -2.38 5.05 -5.22
C SER A 146 -2.96 6.13 -6.13
N GLU A 147 -2.12 6.66 -7.01
CA GLU A 147 -2.49 7.58 -8.08
C GLU A 147 -2.00 6.98 -9.40
N GLY A 148 -2.89 6.33 -10.14
CA GLY A 148 -2.55 5.66 -11.40
C GLY A 148 -1.70 6.54 -12.33
N LYS A 149 -0.60 5.99 -12.85
CA LYS A 149 0.42 6.66 -13.68
C LYS A 149 1.21 7.79 -13.01
N ARG A 150 0.74 8.37 -11.90
CA ARG A 150 1.52 9.37 -11.13
C ARG A 150 2.47 8.68 -10.17
N SER A 151 1.98 7.74 -9.38
CA SER A 151 2.76 7.10 -8.32
C SER A 151 3.44 5.79 -8.74
N GLY A 152 3.02 5.23 -9.88
CA GLY A 152 3.45 3.93 -10.40
C GLY A 152 2.80 3.60 -11.74
N ASN A 153 3.51 2.88 -12.60
CA ASN A 153 2.97 2.30 -13.85
C ASN A 153 2.69 0.81 -13.71
N LEU A 154 3.44 0.14 -12.83
CA LEU A 154 3.29 -1.28 -12.60
C LEU A 154 2.32 -1.59 -11.47
N THR A 155 1.65 -2.70 -11.64
CA THR A 155 0.77 -3.33 -10.68
C THR A 155 1.36 -4.66 -10.30
N PHE A 156 1.31 -5.03 -9.02
CA PHE A 156 1.98 -6.23 -8.51
C PHE A 156 0.99 -7.15 -7.81
N LEU A 157 1.26 -8.45 -7.86
CA LEU A 157 0.51 -9.47 -7.14
C LEU A 157 1.52 -10.47 -6.56
N ILE A 158 1.30 -10.86 -5.32
CA ILE A 158 2.04 -11.90 -4.62
C ILE A 158 1.05 -12.80 -3.90
N ASP A 159 1.38 -14.07 -3.79
CA ASP A 159 0.55 -15.07 -3.10
C ASP A 159 1.40 -16.00 -2.23
N GLN A 160 0.78 -17.08 -1.73
CA GLN A 160 1.42 -18.07 -0.88
C GLN A 160 2.68 -18.71 -1.47
N SER A 161 2.85 -18.70 -2.78
CA SER A 161 4.09 -19.17 -3.42
C SER A 161 5.28 -18.23 -3.18
N GLY A 162 5.03 -16.98 -2.80
CA GLY A 162 6.04 -15.93 -2.65
C GLY A 162 6.57 -15.38 -3.98
N ASN A 163 6.04 -15.86 -5.11
CA ASN A 163 6.34 -15.33 -6.43
C ASN A 163 5.62 -14.01 -6.64
N ILE A 164 6.33 -13.03 -7.21
CA ILE A 164 5.75 -11.75 -7.56
C ILE A 164 5.51 -11.75 -9.07
N VAL A 165 4.28 -11.47 -9.45
CA VAL A 165 3.91 -11.22 -10.83
C VAL A 165 3.52 -9.76 -10.99
N VAL A 166 3.77 -9.19 -12.17
CA VAL A 166 3.52 -7.78 -12.46
C VAL A 166 2.72 -7.58 -13.74
N SER A 167 1.86 -6.57 -13.76
CA SER A 167 1.10 -6.16 -14.94
C SER A 167 1.24 -4.65 -15.16
N GLU A 168 1.30 -4.26 -16.42
CA GLU A 168 1.26 -2.85 -16.84
C GLU A 168 -0.17 -2.30 -16.86
N THR A 169 -1.17 -3.19 -16.76
CA THR A 169 -2.58 -2.78 -16.73
C THR A 169 -2.96 -2.39 -15.30
N HIS A 170 -3.42 -1.15 -15.14
CA HIS A 170 -3.99 -0.68 -13.88
C HIS A 170 -5.40 -1.25 -13.70
N VAL A 171 -5.48 -2.50 -13.24
CA VAL A 171 -6.77 -3.12 -12.90
C VAL A 171 -6.98 -2.97 -11.39
N VAL A 172 -7.93 -2.13 -10.98
CA VAL A 172 -8.33 -2.10 -9.57
C VAL A 172 -9.14 -3.36 -9.29
N TYR A 173 -8.57 -4.29 -8.52
CA TYR A 173 -9.29 -5.48 -8.07
C TYR A 173 -10.05 -5.18 -6.78
N ASN A 174 -11.36 -5.46 -6.77
CA ASN A 174 -12.23 -5.30 -5.60
C ASN A 174 -12.03 -6.45 -4.60
N ASN A 175 -10.79 -6.66 -4.15
CA ASN A 175 -10.37 -7.80 -3.32
C ASN A 175 -10.51 -9.18 -4.00
N GLU A 176 -10.46 -9.19 -5.33
CA GLU A 176 -10.63 -10.37 -6.18
C GLU A 176 -9.29 -10.79 -6.79
N TYR A 177 -8.91 -12.06 -6.61
CA TYR A 177 -7.74 -12.67 -7.22
C TYR A 177 -8.04 -12.98 -8.69
N PRO A 178 -7.21 -12.50 -9.63
CA PRO A 178 -7.46 -12.68 -11.04
C PRO A 178 -7.42 -14.16 -11.41
N PHE A 179 -8.37 -14.60 -12.25
CA PHE A 179 -8.29 -15.91 -12.85
C PHE A 179 -7.02 -15.99 -13.72
N LEU A 180 -6.10 -16.90 -13.34
CA LEU A 180 -4.86 -17.17 -14.07
C LEU A 180 -4.03 -15.91 -14.35
N PRO A 181 -3.34 -15.34 -13.34
CA PRO A 181 -2.55 -14.13 -13.53
C PRO A 181 -1.57 -14.26 -14.72
N LEU A 182 -0.89 -15.39 -14.87
CA LEU A 182 0.06 -15.63 -15.97
C LEU A 182 -0.56 -15.69 -17.38
N GLN A 183 -1.89 -15.76 -17.52
CA GLN A 183 -2.56 -15.73 -18.82
C GLN A 183 -3.04 -14.31 -19.23
N ASN A 184 -3.03 -13.35 -18.30
CA ASN A 184 -3.60 -12.01 -18.49
C ASN A 184 -2.54 -10.90 -18.51
N ASN A 185 -1.49 -11.05 -19.33
CA ASN A 185 -0.36 -10.09 -19.45
C ASN A 185 0.47 -9.89 -18.17
N TRP A 186 0.35 -10.77 -17.17
CA TRP A 186 1.23 -10.71 -16.01
C TRP A 186 2.56 -11.39 -16.30
N LYS A 187 3.64 -10.75 -15.89
CA LYS A 187 5.02 -11.23 -16.03
C LYS A 187 5.55 -11.64 -14.66
N LEU A 188 6.15 -12.82 -14.56
CA LEU A 188 6.85 -13.22 -13.34
C LEU A 188 8.13 -12.37 -13.17
N ILE A 189 8.32 -11.83 -11.97
CA ILE A 189 9.53 -11.08 -11.57
C ILE A 189 10.19 -11.83 -10.41
N SER A 190 11.32 -12.47 -10.72
CA SER A 190 12.06 -13.29 -9.75
C SER A 190 13.06 -12.46 -8.94
N SER A 191 13.48 -11.31 -9.46
CA SER A 191 14.53 -10.47 -8.87
C SER A 191 14.29 -8.98 -9.11
N LEU A 192 15.01 -8.14 -8.34
CA LEU A 192 15.04 -6.70 -8.60
C LEU A 192 15.64 -6.35 -9.96
N ASP A 193 16.55 -7.18 -10.48
CA ASP A 193 17.15 -6.93 -11.80
C ASP A 193 16.15 -7.22 -12.92
N ASP A 194 15.27 -8.21 -12.76
CA ASP A 194 14.16 -8.44 -13.69
C ASP A 194 13.18 -7.26 -13.68
N LEU A 195 12.89 -6.72 -12.49
CA LEU A 195 12.07 -5.51 -12.37
C LEU A 195 12.73 -4.34 -13.09
N ARG A 196 14.02 -4.06 -12.84
CA ARG A 196 14.75 -2.96 -13.49
C ARG A 196 14.75 -3.09 -15.01
N LYS A 197 14.99 -4.30 -15.54
CA LYS A 197 14.91 -4.57 -16.98
C LYS A 197 13.52 -4.31 -17.53
N LEU A 198 12.46 -4.67 -16.79
CA LEU A 198 11.10 -4.33 -17.19
C LEU A 198 10.93 -2.81 -17.23
N GLN A 199 11.33 -2.09 -16.17
CA GLN A 199 11.25 -0.62 -16.09
C GLN A 199 12.06 0.11 -17.17
N GLU A 200 13.09 -0.51 -17.75
CA GLU A 200 13.82 0.06 -18.89
C GLU A 200 13.02 0.02 -20.20
N ASN A 201 12.08 -0.92 -20.31
CA ASN A 201 11.26 -1.12 -21.50
C ASN A 201 9.86 -0.47 -21.40
N LEU A 202 9.55 0.20 -20.29
CA LEU A 202 8.27 0.88 -20.09
C LEU A 202 8.35 2.36 -20.45
N ASP A 203 7.30 2.85 -21.11
CA ASP A 203 7.08 4.27 -21.34
C ASP A 203 6.45 4.91 -20.10
N TYR A 204 7.28 5.56 -19.28
CA TYR A 204 6.81 6.33 -18.14
C TYR A 204 6.25 7.67 -18.59
N ILE A 205 4.97 7.90 -18.32
CA ILE A 205 4.30 9.17 -18.57
C ILE A 205 4.34 9.96 -17.27
N VAL A 206 5.12 11.05 -17.25
CA VAL A 206 5.12 11.99 -16.13
C VAL A 206 4.06 13.07 -16.38
N PRO A 207 3.16 13.35 -15.43
CA PRO A 207 2.17 14.43 -15.55
C PRO A 207 2.77 15.85 -15.52
#